data_AF-A0A7J9RDE1-F1
#
_entry.id   AF-A0A7J9RDE1-F1
#
_cell.length_a   1.000
_cell.length_b   1.000
_cell.length_c   1.000
_cell.angle_alpha   90.00
_cell.angle_beta   90.00
_cell.angle_gamma   90.00
#
_symmetry.space_group_name_H-M   'P 1'
#
loop_
_entity.id
_entity.type
_entity.pdbx_description
1 polymer ?
#
loop_
_entity_poly.entity_id
_entity_poly.type
_entity_poly.pdbx_seq_one_letter_code
_entity_poly.pdbx_strand_id
1 'polypeptide(L)'
;MAEKSGASPVDSKDIDFDPKSSAMKGWKKKYYDKEEPAVDTVTKSSGEEDLSSTNRFNRKFCIVLILMSIVGGVFSYIGYVLAPESCSSRDDTIFETIGLPLFMISYFLFPISLIFCLGSLVNPYMKTSNMFFWTLSTAIILVISATIFIEYVIQDMFCGCFGFPGEDCS
;
A
#
# COMPACT_ATOMS: atom_id res chain seq x y z
N MET A 1 14.49 51.90 49.57
CA MET A 1 14.32 50.47 49.86
C MET A 1 13.11 49.98 49.12
N ALA A 2 13.29 48.90 48.37
CA ALA A 2 12.32 48.34 47.44
C ALA A 2 11.26 47.47 48.15
N GLU A 3 10.13 47.34 47.45
CA GLU A 3 9.35 46.11 47.25
C GLU A 3 8.45 45.57 48.38
N LYS A 4 7.13 45.60 48.13
CA LYS A 4 6.34 44.38 47.82
C LYS A 4 4.87 44.68 47.57
N SER A 5 4.36 44.14 46.48
CA SER A 5 3.07 43.44 46.31
C SER A 5 2.75 43.45 44.81
N GLY A 6 2.27 42.40 44.16
CA GLY A 6 1.93 41.04 44.51
C GLY A 6 1.41 40.46 43.19
N ALA A 7 1.94 39.33 42.73
CA ALA A 7 1.57 38.75 41.45
C ALA A 7 0.48 37.67 41.65
N SER A 8 -0.64 37.83 40.95
CA SER A 8 -1.48 36.73 40.48
C SER A 8 -2.20 37.13 39.20
N PRO A 9 -2.58 36.14 38.36
CA PRO A 9 -2.37 36.17 36.92
C PRO A 9 -3.52 36.84 36.19
N VAL A 10 -3.21 37.65 35.17
CA VAL A 10 -4.21 38.17 34.24
C VAL A 10 -4.20 37.31 32.99
N ASP A 11 -5.37 36.75 32.71
CA ASP A 11 -5.74 35.95 31.54
C ASP A 11 -5.28 36.60 30.23
N SER A 12 -4.54 35.85 29.42
CA SER A 12 -3.76 36.36 28.29
C SER A 12 -4.55 36.55 27.00
N LYS A 13 -5.86 36.85 27.07
CA LYS A 13 -6.71 36.82 25.87
C LYS A 13 -7.27 38.14 25.34
N ASP A 14 -7.10 39.27 26.03
CA ASP A 14 -7.51 40.57 25.47
C ASP A 14 -6.53 41.68 25.84
N ILE A 15 -5.32 41.62 25.27
CA ILE A 15 -4.43 42.78 25.22
C ILE A 15 -4.55 43.35 23.81
N ASP A 16 -5.52 44.26 23.60
CA ASP A 16 -5.61 45.04 22.36
C ASP A 16 -4.43 46.03 22.32
N PHE A 17 -3.34 45.58 21.70
CA PHE A 17 -2.10 46.32 21.61
C PHE A 17 -2.14 47.27 20.41
N ASP A 18 -2.27 48.57 20.70
CA ASP A 18 -2.24 49.66 19.70
C ASP A 18 -0.89 50.40 19.69
N PRO A 19 0.04 50.01 18.78
CA PRO A 19 1.39 50.57 18.77
C PRO A 19 1.44 51.98 18.16
N LYS A 20 1.93 52.94 18.96
CA LYS A 20 2.08 54.35 18.56
C LYS A 20 3.36 54.68 17.78
N SER A 21 4.35 53.78 17.73
CA SER A 21 5.62 54.02 17.02
C SER A 21 5.63 53.38 15.61
N SER A 22 6.27 54.06 14.66
CA SER A 22 6.38 53.60 13.26
C SER A 22 7.03 52.22 13.14
N ALA A 23 8.06 51.96 13.95
CA ALA A 23 8.76 50.68 13.97
C ALA A 23 7.88 49.51 14.46
N MET A 24 7.03 49.73 15.47
CA MET A 24 6.12 48.68 15.97
C MET A 24 4.95 48.40 15.03
N LYS A 25 4.46 49.39 14.27
CA LYS A 25 3.46 49.14 13.22
C LYS A 25 4.01 48.23 12.12
N GLY A 26 5.27 48.43 11.75
CA GLY A 26 5.97 47.55 10.80
C GLY A 26 6.10 46.11 11.32
N TRP A 27 6.33 45.95 12.62
CA TRP A 27 6.42 44.65 13.27
C TRP A 27 5.06 43.94 13.37
N LYS A 28 4.00 44.65 13.80
CA LYS A 28 2.61 44.12 13.86
C LYS A 28 2.12 43.65 12.49
N LYS A 29 2.33 44.44 11.44
CA LYS A 29 1.94 44.04 10.07
C LYS A 29 2.69 42.80 9.58
N LYS A 30 3.95 42.61 10.00
CA LYS A 30 4.79 41.51 9.52
C LYS A 30 4.45 40.17 10.19
N TYR A 31 4.03 40.20 11.45
CA TYR A 31 3.87 38.99 12.26
C TYR A 31 2.44 38.79 12.79
N TYR A 32 1.72 39.85 13.16
CA TYR A 32 0.39 39.75 13.76
C TYR A 32 -0.72 39.68 12.69
N ASP A 33 -0.72 40.61 11.73
CA ASP A 33 -1.72 40.62 10.65
C ASP A 33 -1.43 39.55 9.57
N LYS A 34 -0.21 38.99 9.60
CA LYS A 34 0.20 37.88 8.72
C LYS A 34 -0.18 36.51 9.32
N GLU A 35 -0.59 36.48 10.58
CA GLU A 35 -1.02 35.31 11.36
C GLU A 35 -2.55 35.20 11.47
N GLU A 36 -3.31 35.70 10.48
CA GLU A 36 -4.60 35.09 10.16
C GLU A 36 -4.38 33.98 9.11
N PRO A 37 -4.06 32.73 9.49
CA PRO A 37 -4.01 31.62 8.55
C PRO A 37 -5.45 31.15 8.27
N ALA A 38 -6.21 31.95 7.53
CA ALA A 38 -7.47 31.50 6.94
C ALA A 38 -7.23 30.68 5.65
N VAL A 39 -6.13 29.91 5.53
CA VAL A 39 -5.87 29.05 4.35
C VAL A 39 -5.01 27.80 4.69
N ASP A 40 -5.00 27.29 5.93
CA ASP A 40 -4.26 26.04 6.25
C ASP A 40 -5.14 24.91 6.81
N THR A 41 -6.40 25.19 7.15
CA THR A 41 -7.32 24.21 7.73
C THR A 41 -8.21 23.50 6.71
N VAL A 42 -8.39 24.04 5.51
CA VAL A 42 -9.30 23.46 4.49
C VAL A 42 -8.58 22.46 3.57
N THR A 43 -7.28 22.63 3.33
CA THR A 43 -6.52 21.73 2.43
C THR A 43 -5.98 20.49 3.15
N LYS A 44 -5.81 20.58 4.48
CA LYS A 44 -5.19 19.51 5.27
C LYS A 44 -6.13 18.33 5.54
N SER A 45 -7.45 18.56 5.64
CA SER A 45 -8.41 17.48 5.91
C SER A 45 -8.51 16.52 4.72
N SER A 46 -8.69 17.06 3.50
CA SER A 46 -8.85 16.28 2.26
C SER A 46 -7.61 15.47 1.89
N GLY A 47 -6.41 16.04 2.07
CA GLY A 47 -5.17 15.32 1.79
C GLY A 47 -4.92 14.18 2.77
N GLU A 48 -5.08 14.39 4.07
CA GLU A 48 -4.77 13.37 5.08
C GLU A 48 -5.75 12.18 5.04
N GLU A 49 -7.02 12.42 4.71
CA GLU A 49 -8.03 11.36 4.56
C GLU A 49 -7.80 10.49 3.32
N ASP A 50 -7.40 11.08 2.19
CA ASP A 50 -7.04 10.36 0.96
C ASP A 50 -5.75 9.53 1.11
N LEU A 51 -4.78 10.03 1.87
CA LEU A 51 -3.55 9.30 2.18
C LEU A 51 -3.82 8.09 3.09
N SER A 52 -4.68 8.27 4.09
CA SER A 52 -5.09 7.21 5.03
C SER A 52 -5.88 6.11 4.33
N SER A 53 -6.80 6.48 3.44
CA SER A 53 -7.61 5.53 2.66
C SER A 53 -6.76 4.72 1.68
N THR A 54 -5.81 5.36 0.99
CA THR A 54 -4.87 4.71 0.07
C THR A 54 -3.97 3.72 0.80
N ASN A 55 -3.44 4.06 1.98
CA ASN A 55 -2.60 3.17 2.79
C ASN A 55 -3.38 1.92 3.23
N ARG A 56 -4.64 2.12 3.64
CA ARG A 56 -5.54 1.02 4.01
C ARG A 56 -5.85 0.13 2.82
N PHE A 57 -6.10 0.70 1.65
CA PHE A 57 -6.36 -0.04 0.41
C PHE A 57 -5.13 -0.88 0.00
N ASN A 58 -3.95 -0.27 -0.11
CA ASN A 58 -2.71 -0.97 -0.47
C ASN A 58 -2.43 -2.13 0.48
N ARG A 59 -2.58 -1.91 1.80
CA ARG A 59 -2.42 -2.97 2.80
C ARG A 59 -3.37 -4.15 2.57
N LYS A 60 -4.67 -3.87 2.38
CA LYS A 60 -5.66 -4.93 2.13
C LYS A 60 -5.35 -5.67 0.84
N PHE A 61 -5.01 -4.93 -0.22
CA PHE A 61 -4.65 -5.48 -1.51
C PHE A 61 -3.42 -6.42 -1.40
N CYS A 62 -2.36 -5.98 -0.73
CA CYS A 62 -1.17 -6.79 -0.44
C CYS A 62 -1.51 -8.08 0.30
N ILE A 63 -2.34 -8.01 1.35
CA ILE A 63 -2.78 -9.20 2.09
C ILE A 63 -3.55 -10.18 1.19
N VAL A 64 -4.43 -9.67 0.33
CA VAL A 64 -5.17 -10.51 -0.62
C VAL A 64 -4.21 -11.18 -1.61
N LEU A 65 -3.22 -10.46 -2.16
CA LEU A 65 -2.24 -11.06 -3.07
C LEU A 65 -1.42 -12.17 -2.40
N ILE A 66 -0.99 -11.95 -1.15
CA ILE A 66 -0.27 -12.97 -0.36
C ILE A 66 -1.15 -14.22 -0.19
N LEU A 67 -2.40 -14.04 0.22
CA LEU A 67 -3.31 -15.16 0.42
C LEU A 67 -3.59 -15.90 -0.89
N MET A 68 -3.79 -15.18 -1.99
CA MET A 68 -4.02 -15.77 -3.31
C MET A 68 -2.80 -16.57 -3.79
N SER A 69 -1.58 -16.09 -3.55
CA SER A 69 -0.37 -16.84 -3.94
C SER A 69 -0.17 -18.10 -3.09
N ILE A 70 -0.39 -18.03 -1.78
CA ILE A 70 -0.23 -19.19 -0.91
C ILE A 70 -1.32 -20.23 -1.19
N VAL A 71 -2.58 -19.81 -1.21
CA VAL A 71 -3.71 -20.73 -1.45
C VAL A 71 -3.66 -21.29 -2.86
N GLY A 72 -3.37 -20.45 -3.85
CA GLY A 72 -3.19 -20.88 -5.24
C GLY A 72 -2.07 -21.90 -5.38
N GLY A 73 -0.90 -21.63 -4.81
CA GLY A 73 0.24 -22.55 -4.85
C GLY A 73 -0.02 -23.88 -4.15
N VAL A 74 -0.67 -23.86 -2.98
CA VAL A 74 -1.07 -25.09 -2.27
C VAL A 74 -2.09 -25.89 -3.08
N PHE A 75 -3.05 -25.23 -3.73
CA PHE A 75 -4.02 -25.92 -4.58
C PHE A 75 -3.37 -26.51 -5.83
N SER A 76 -2.45 -25.80 -6.49
CA SER A 76 -1.64 -26.35 -7.58
C SER A 76 -0.81 -27.56 -7.14
N TYR A 77 -0.22 -27.53 -5.93
CA TYR A 77 0.48 -28.69 -5.38
C TYR A 77 -0.45 -29.88 -5.12
N ILE A 78 -1.62 -29.64 -4.51
CA ILE A 78 -2.61 -30.69 -4.26
C ILE A 78 -3.10 -31.29 -5.58
N GLY A 79 -3.35 -30.45 -6.58
CA GLY A 79 -3.69 -30.87 -7.93
C GLY A 79 -2.66 -31.83 -8.50
N TYR A 80 -1.41 -31.39 -8.55
CA TYR A 80 -0.27 -32.21 -8.98
C TYR A 80 -0.17 -33.56 -8.24
N VAL A 81 -0.39 -33.58 -6.92
CA VAL A 81 -0.33 -34.84 -6.14
C VAL A 81 -1.50 -35.77 -6.46
N LEU A 82 -2.68 -35.23 -6.72
CA LEU A 82 -3.89 -36.01 -7.02
C LEU A 82 -3.87 -36.55 -8.46
N ALA A 83 -3.28 -35.80 -9.39
CA ALA A 83 -3.20 -36.17 -10.79
C ALA A 83 -1.85 -35.72 -11.40
N PRO A 84 -0.74 -36.43 -11.13
CA PRO A 84 0.59 -36.01 -11.59
C PRO A 84 0.78 -36.08 -13.11
N GLU A 85 -0.12 -36.76 -13.83
CA GLU A 85 -0.12 -36.90 -15.29
C GLU A 85 -1.44 -36.44 -15.94
N SER A 86 -2.28 -35.64 -15.26
CA SER A 86 -3.46 -35.00 -15.90
C SER A 86 -3.01 -33.88 -16.84
N CYS A 87 -2.39 -34.26 -17.95
CA CYS A 87 -2.18 -33.38 -19.09
C CYS A 87 -3.37 -33.40 -20.06
N SER A 88 -4.36 -34.27 -19.82
CA SER A 88 -5.60 -34.38 -20.58
C SER A 88 -6.70 -33.61 -19.87
N SER A 89 -7.41 -32.73 -20.59
CA SER A 89 -8.52 -31.89 -20.07
C SER A 89 -9.71 -32.68 -19.48
N ARG A 90 -9.63 -34.01 -19.48
CA ARG A 90 -10.65 -34.91 -18.93
C ARG A 90 -10.35 -35.28 -17.48
N ASP A 91 -9.09 -35.15 -17.05
CA ASP A 91 -8.61 -35.54 -15.72
C ASP A 91 -8.18 -34.34 -14.86
N ASP A 92 -8.35 -33.11 -15.36
CA ASP A 92 -8.07 -31.88 -14.61
C ASP A 92 -8.81 -31.87 -13.28
N THR A 93 -8.06 -31.74 -12.20
CA THR A 93 -8.64 -31.67 -10.87
C THR A 93 -9.21 -30.29 -10.61
N ILE A 94 -10.25 -30.20 -9.77
CA ILE A 94 -10.82 -28.91 -9.34
C ILE A 94 -9.74 -28.02 -8.69
N PHE A 95 -8.72 -28.63 -8.08
CA PHE A 95 -7.61 -27.93 -7.46
C PHE A 95 -6.65 -27.29 -8.48
N GLU A 96 -6.39 -27.94 -9.61
CA GLU A 96 -5.63 -27.35 -10.73
C GLU A 96 -6.38 -26.16 -11.34
N THR A 97 -7.66 -26.37 -11.68
CA THR A 97 -8.49 -25.35 -12.33
C THR A 97 -8.61 -24.06 -11.51
N ILE A 98 -8.50 -24.15 -10.18
CA ILE A 98 -8.62 -23.00 -9.27
C ILE A 98 -7.23 -22.50 -8.82
N GLY A 99 -6.31 -23.41 -8.53
CA GLY A 99 -5.00 -23.11 -7.96
C GLY A 99 -4.13 -22.29 -8.89
N LEU A 100 -4.01 -22.74 -10.15
CA LEU A 100 -3.20 -22.08 -11.17
C LEU A 100 -3.64 -20.62 -11.44
N PRO A 101 -4.92 -20.34 -11.76
CA PRO A 101 -5.32 -18.96 -12.00
C PRO A 101 -5.19 -18.09 -10.75
N LEU A 102 -5.47 -18.59 -9.55
CA LEU A 102 -5.26 -17.83 -8.31
C LEU A 102 -3.80 -17.40 -8.16
N PHE A 103 -2.87 -18.33 -8.38
CA PHE A 103 -1.44 -18.06 -8.29
C PHE A 103 -1.01 -17.04 -9.34
N MET A 104 -1.41 -17.23 -10.60
CA MET A 104 -1.03 -16.34 -11.70
C MET A 104 -1.62 -14.93 -11.56
N ILE A 105 -2.88 -14.81 -11.14
CA ILE A 105 -3.54 -13.53 -10.85
C ILE A 105 -2.73 -12.78 -9.77
N SER A 106 -2.30 -13.45 -8.71
CA SER A 106 -1.51 -12.81 -7.65
C SER A 106 -0.20 -12.20 -8.19
N TYR A 107 0.47 -12.91 -9.11
CA TYR A 107 1.73 -12.48 -9.69
C TYR A 107 1.56 -11.31 -10.68
N PHE A 108 0.50 -11.35 -11.51
CA PHE A 108 0.20 -10.28 -12.48
C PHE A 108 -0.36 -9.00 -11.85
N LEU A 109 -1.04 -9.09 -10.71
CA LEU A 109 -1.58 -7.94 -9.99
C LEU A 109 -0.55 -7.28 -9.04
N PHE A 110 0.54 -7.98 -8.69
CA PHE A 110 1.60 -7.42 -7.86
C PHE A 110 2.22 -6.12 -8.40
N PRO A 111 2.54 -5.98 -9.70
CA PRO A 111 3.04 -4.72 -10.29
C PRO A 111 2.16 -3.50 -9.99
N ILE A 112 0.84 -3.68 -9.88
CA ILE A 112 -0.06 -2.57 -9.52
C ILE A 112 0.25 -2.08 -8.11
N SER A 113 0.46 -2.98 -7.15
CA SER A 113 0.87 -2.61 -5.79
C SER A 113 2.22 -1.90 -5.76
N LEU A 114 3.15 -2.30 -6.64
CA LEU A 114 4.46 -1.67 -6.81
C LEU A 114 4.32 -0.23 -7.32
N ILE A 115 3.45 0.03 -8.31
CA ILE A 115 3.20 1.36 -8.85
C ILE A 115 2.65 2.30 -7.77
N PHE A 116 1.69 1.84 -6.96
CA PHE A 116 1.19 2.61 -5.82
C PHE A 116 2.29 2.95 -4.81
N CYS A 117 3.17 1.99 -4.52
CA CYS A 117 4.31 2.22 -3.64
C CYS A 117 5.29 3.25 -4.22
N LEU A 118 5.62 3.16 -5.51
CA LEU A 118 6.51 4.10 -6.20
C LEU A 118 5.91 5.53 -6.24
N GLY A 119 4.61 5.66 -6.52
CA GLY A 119 3.91 6.94 -6.46
C GLY A 119 3.94 7.59 -5.06
N SER A 120 3.93 6.77 -3.99
CA SER A 120 4.04 7.24 -2.61
C SER A 120 5.46 7.71 -2.23
N LEU A 121 6.50 7.23 -2.92
CA LEU A 121 7.90 7.65 -2.69
C LEU A 121 8.23 9.01 -3.32
N VAL A 122 7.54 9.39 -4.40
CA VAL A 122 7.76 10.67 -5.09
C VAL A 122 7.14 11.85 -4.32
N ASN A 123 6.15 11.59 -3.47
CA ASN A 123 5.46 12.63 -2.69
C ASN A 123 5.93 12.66 -1.23
N PRO A 124 6.69 13.69 -0.80
CA PRO A 124 7.26 13.76 0.56
C PRO A 124 6.21 13.97 1.68
N TYR A 125 4.95 14.26 1.33
CA TYR A 125 3.83 14.40 2.28
C TYR A 125 3.15 13.08 2.61
N MET A 126 3.43 12.01 1.86
CA MET A 126 2.94 10.68 2.18
C MET A 126 3.79 10.08 3.32
N LYS A 127 3.14 9.53 4.35
CA LYS A 127 3.83 8.74 5.39
C LYS A 127 4.16 7.35 4.80
N THR A 128 5.17 7.30 3.94
CA THR A 128 5.44 6.23 2.94
C THR A 128 5.92 4.90 3.52
N SER A 129 6.44 4.89 4.76
CA SER A 129 7.13 3.72 5.31
C SER A 129 6.26 2.47 5.43
N ASN A 130 5.00 2.60 5.85
CA ASN A 130 4.12 1.43 6.02
C ASN A 130 3.74 0.80 4.67
N MET A 131 3.41 1.59 3.65
CA MET A 131 3.09 1.06 2.30
C MET A 131 4.29 0.32 1.71
N PHE A 132 5.49 0.87 1.90
CA PHE A 132 6.73 0.22 1.46
C PHE A 132 6.94 -1.14 2.12
N PHE A 133 6.77 -1.23 3.45
CA PHE A 133 6.91 -2.50 4.16
C PHE A 133 5.90 -3.57 3.69
N TRP A 134 4.64 -3.20 3.47
CA TRP A 134 3.63 -4.15 2.98
C TRP A 134 3.91 -4.63 1.55
N THR A 135 4.29 -3.72 0.67
CA THR A 135 4.63 -4.04 -0.73
C THR A 135 5.88 -4.91 -0.79
N LEU A 136 6.92 -4.57 -0.01
CA LEU A 136 8.15 -5.37 0.08
C LEU A 136 7.90 -6.76 0.65
N SER A 137 7.12 -6.86 1.73
CA SER A 137 6.76 -8.15 2.33
C SER A 137 6.00 -9.03 1.34
N THR A 138 5.07 -8.43 0.58
CA THR A 138 4.33 -9.13 -0.48
C THR A 138 5.27 -9.64 -1.57
N ALA A 139 6.23 -8.82 -2.00
CA ALA A 139 7.23 -9.22 -2.99
C ALA A 139 8.04 -10.43 -2.51
N ILE A 140 8.54 -10.39 -1.27
CA ILE A 140 9.32 -11.47 -0.67
C ILE A 140 8.49 -12.75 -0.60
N ILE A 141 7.25 -12.67 -0.10
CA ILE A 141 6.38 -13.83 0.02
C ILE A 141 6.02 -14.40 -1.36
N LEU A 142 5.74 -13.54 -2.35
CA LEU A 142 5.48 -13.98 -3.72
C LEU A 142 6.68 -14.73 -4.31
N VAL A 143 7.90 -14.19 -4.15
CA VAL A 143 9.12 -14.84 -4.62
C VAL A 143 9.31 -16.19 -3.94
N ILE A 144 9.17 -16.27 -2.61
CA ILE A 144 9.27 -17.53 -1.86
C ILE A 144 8.20 -18.52 -2.34
N SER A 145 6.95 -18.08 -2.49
CA SER A 145 5.86 -18.93 -2.97
C SER A 145 6.10 -19.42 -4.39
N ALA A 146 6.64 -18.57 -5.27
CA ALA A 146 7.03 -18.96 -6.61
C ALA A 146 8.14 -20.01 -6.53
N THR A 147 9.24 -19.77 -5.81
CA THR A 147 10.33 -20.75 -5.70
C THR A 147 9.86 -22.13 -5.22
N ILE A 148 8.87 -22.19 -4.32
CA ILE A 148 8.34 -23.45 -3.80
C ILE A 148 7.40 -24.13 -4.79
N PHE A 149 6.50 -23.37 -5.44
CA PHE A 149 5.41 -23.93 -6.23
C PHE A 149 5.61 -23.86 -7.75
N ILE A 150 6.71 -23.26 -8.24
CA ILE A 150 6.93 -22.98 -9.66
C ILE A 150 6.94 -24.24 -10.51
N GLU A 151 7.47 -25.35 -10.01
CA GLU A 151 7.51 -26.61 -10.78
C GLU A 151 6.10 -27.15 -11.03
N TYR A 152 5.22 -27.11 -10.02
CA TYR A 152 3.82 -27.54 -10.14
C TYR A 152 3.02 -26.61 -11.03
N VAL A 153 3.24 -25.29 -10.88
CA VAL A 153 2.57 -24.26 -11.69
C VAL A 153 2.98 -24.35 -13.16
N ILE A 154 4.28 -24.51 -13.45
CA ILE A 154 4.78 -24.65 -14.82
C ILE A 154 4.31 -25.98 -15.41
N GLN A 155 4.36 -27.07 -14.64
CA GLN A 155 3.84 -28.33 -15.12
C GLN A 155 2.38 -28.19 -15.54
N ASP A 156 1.52 -27.59 -14.72
CA ASP A 156 0.10 -27.39 -15.05
C ASP A 156 -0.10 -26.45 -16.26
N MET A 157 0.67 -25.35 -16.35
CA MET A 157 0.62 -24.42 -17.50
C MET A 157 1.07 -25.04 -18.82
N PHE A 158 2.02 -25.97 -18.76
CA PHE A 158 2.67 -26.55 -19.94
C PHE A 158 2.41 -28.05 -20.09
N CYS A 159 1.47 -28.61 -19.31
CA CYS A 159 1.08 -30.03 -19.39
C CYS A 159 0.33 -30.32 -20.69
N GLY A 160 -0.38 -29.35 -21.26
CA GLY A 160 -0.97 -29.51 -22.59
C GLY A 160 0.10 -29.43 -23.68
N CYS A 161 -0.07 -30.22 -24.75
CA CYS A 161 0.65 -30.13 -26.03
C CYS A 161 0.83 -28.65 -26.47
N PHE A 162 1.87 -27.98 -25.97
CA PHE A 162 2.09 -26.53 -26.13
C PHE A 162 2.71 -26.23 -27.50
N GLY A 163 2.01 -26.67 -28.56
CA GLY A 163 2.22 -26.20 -29.92
C GLY A 163 3.23 -26.95 -30.78
N PHE A 164 3.59 -28.21 -30.46
CA PHE A 164 4.20 -29.07 -31.49
C PHE A 164 3.10 -29.78 -32.29
N PRO A 165 2.94 -29.47 -33.60
CA PRO A 165 1.99 -30.18 -34.44
C PRO A 165 2.53 -31.59 -34.69
N GLY A 166 1.97 -32.60 -34.00
CA GLY A 166 2.25 -34.00 -34.31
C GLY A 166 2.25 -34.99 -33.14
N GLU A 167 2.13 -34.55 -31.88
CA GLU A 167 1.92 -35.47 -30.77
C GLU A 167 0.44 -35.51 -30.41
N ASP A 168 -0.19 -36.64 -30.73
CA ASP A 168 -1.52 -37.00 -30.27
C ASP A 168 -1.46 -37.15 -28.74
N CYS A 169 -1.76 -36.07 -28.03
CA CYS A 169 -2.12 -36.10 -26.61
C CYS A 169 -3.51 -36.80 -26.51
N SER A 170 -3.50 -38.13 -26.47
CA SER A 170 -4.70 -38.99 -26.39
C SER A 170 -5.42 -38.89 -25.04
#